data_AF-A0AAW4L612-F1
#
_entry.id   AF-A0AAW4L612-F1
#
_cell.length_a   1.000
_cell.length_b   1.000
_cell.length_c   1.000
_cell.angle_alpha   90.00
_cell.angle_beta   90.00
_cell.angle_gamma   90.00
#
_symmetry.space_group_name_H-M   'P 1'
#
loop_
_entity.id
_entity.type
_entity.pdbx_description
1 polymer ?
#
loop_
_entity_poly.entity_id
_entity_poly.type
_entity_poly.pdbx_seq_one_letter_code
_entity_poly.pdbx_strand_id
1 'polypeptide(L)'
;MESTESKTPYLSSKNHLWDNAKSFRNSAGYIVLYVYDPVAKKTLHRMLHIVLWERAHGKRVPPRCCIHHLNGITDDNRVENLLCVPKTMHMRLHRDLKRLSQSLSPVFFNIKRHAIISEHVDQITEHQKRRERWGIHS
;
A
#
# COMPACT_ATOMS: atom_id res chain seq x y z
N MET A 1 -14.24 9.49 32.43
CA MET A 1 -14.78 8.78 31.26
C MET A 1 -13.58 8.31 30.46
N GLU A 2 -13.28 7.02 30.62
CA GLU A 2 -12.04 6.39 30.21
C GLU A 2 -12.14 6.00 28.74
N SER A 3 -11.40 6.70 27.88
CA SER A 3 -11.30 6.40 26.46
C SER A 3 -10.43 5.16 26.28
N THR A 4 -11.05 4.05 25.89
CA THR A 4 -10.39 2.79 25.56
C THR A 4 -9.55 2.96 24.29
N GLU A 5 -8.30 3.38 24.43
CA GLU A 5 -7.29 3.22 23.38
C GLU A 5 -7.05 1.73 23.15
N SER A 6 -7.43 1.24 21.97
CA SER A 6 -7.14 -0.11 21.51
C SER A 6 -5.63 -0.27 21.27
N LYS A 7 -4.90 -0.65 22.32
CA LYS A 7 -3.49 -1.05 22.26
C LYS A 7 -3.34 -2.31 21.40
N THR A 8 -3.19 -2.13 20.08
CA THR A 8 -2.69 -3.20 19.22
C THR A 8 -1.17 -3.32 19.43
N PRO A 9 -0.66 -4.45 19.92
CA PRO A 9 0.71 -4.56 20.48
C PRO A 9 1.84 -4.46 19.46
N TYR A 10 1.54 -4.25 18.18
CA TYR A 10 2.51 -4.36 17.09
C TYR A 10 3.13 -3.03 16.66
N LEU A 11 2.74 -1.90 17.25
CA LEU A 11 3.09 -0.55 16.79
C LEU A 11 4.38 0.01 17.40
N SER A 12 5.28 -0.84 17.91
CA SER A 12 6.65 -0.40 18.17
C SER A 12 7.38 -0.23 16.83
N SER A 13 8.06 0.90 16.63
CA SER A 13 8.97 1.18 15.52
C SER A 13 10.09 0.15 15.33
N LYS A 14 10.20 -0.82 16.25
CA LYS A 14 11.06 -2.00 16.21
C LYS A 14 10.27 -3.29 15.96
N ASN A 15 9.32 -3.28 15.02
CA ASN A 15 8.52 -4.48 14.73
C ASN A 15 9.34 -5.48 13.89
N HIS A 16 10.31 -6.11 14.56
CA HIS A 16 11.19 -7.17 14.04
C HIS A 16 10.44 -8.46 13.68
N LEU A 17 9.14 -8.51 13.95
CA LEU A 17 8.28 -9.66 13.67
C LEU A 17 8.46 -10.18 12.23
N TRP A 18 8.59 -9.26 11.27
CA TRP A 18 8.69 -9.61 9.85
C TRP A 18 10.11 -9.90 9.37
N ASP A 19 11.15 -9.68 10.19
CA ASP A 19 12.55 -9.84 9.77
C ASP A 19 12.92 -11.31 9.50
N ASN A 20 12.26 -12.23 10.22
CA ASN A 20 12.45 -13.68 10.06
C ASN A 20 11.24 -14.36 9.39
N ALA A 21 10.40 -13.58 8.71
CA ALA A 21 9.22 -14.13 8.04
C ALA A 21 9.63 -14.98 6.83
N LYS A 22 8.93 -16.10 6.64
CA LYS A 22 9.03 -16.85 5.37
C LYS A 22 8.30 -16.06 4.29
N SER A 23 8.94 -15.87 3.13
CA SER A 23 8.36 -15.15 2.00
C SER A 23 7.95 -16.10 0.88
N PHE A 24 6.77 -15.90 0.30
CA PHE A 24 6.29 -16.65 -0.86
C PHE A 24 5.66 -15.71 -1.88
N ARG A 25 5.83 -16.03 -3.17
CA ARG A 25 5.11 -15.34 -4.24
C ARG A 25 3.74 -15.97 -4.41
N ASN A 26 2.68 -15.17 -4.39
CA ASN A 26 1.32 -15.65 -4.69
C ASN A 26 1.03 -15.66 -6.20
N SER A 27 -0.11 -16.22 -6.59
CA SER A 27 -0.55 -16.30 -8.00
C SER A 27 -0.76 -14.93 -8.67
N ALA A 28 -0.95 -13.86 -7.89
CA ALA A 28 -1.07 -12.49 -8.39
C ALA A 28 0.30 -11.75 -8.47
N GLY A 29 1.41 -12.46 -8.23
CA GLY A 29 2.77 -11.94 -8.35
C GLY A 29 3.29 -11.21 -7.11
N TYR A 30 2.47 -10.97 -6.10
CA TYR A 30 2.89 -10.32 -4.86
C TYR A 30 3.73 -11.23 -3.97
N ILE A 31 4.69 -10.64 -3.26
CA ILE A 31 5.42 -11.32 -2.19
C ILE A 31 4.63 -11.19 -0.87
N VAL A 32 4.30 -12.33 -0.27
CA VAL A 32 3.59 -12.46 0.99
C VAL A 32 4.53 -13.03 2.04
N LEU A 33 4.59 -12.37 3.19
CA LEU A 33 5.34 -12.76 4.37
C LEU A 33 4.45 -13.54 5.33
N TYR A 34 4.98 -14.62 5.90
CA TYR A 34 4.30 -15.47 6.87
C TYR A 34 5.14 -15.64 8.13
N VAL A 35 4.50 -15.50 9.28
CA VAL A 35 5.11 -15.67 10.61
C VAL A 35 4.14 -16.45 11.49
N TYR A 36 4.62 -17.48 12.17
CA TYR A 36 3.82 -18.17 13.18
C TYR A 36 3.86 -17.37 14.50
N ASP A 37 2.69 -17.01 15.01
CA ASP A 37 2.52 -16.40 16.33
C ASP A 37 2.19 -17.51 17.35
N PRO A 38 3.14 -17.85 18.25
CA PRO A 38 2.93 -18.91 19.24
C PRO A 38 1.92 -18.52 20.33
N VAL A 39 1.73 -17.23 20.61
CA VAL A 39 0.80 -16.74 21.63
C VAL A 39 -0.63 -16.87 21.11
N ALA A 40 -0.88 -16.40 19.89
CA ALA A 40 -2.18 -16.52 19.26
C ALA A 40 -2.41 -17.90 18.59
N LYS A 41 -1.42 -18.79 18.63
CA LYS A 41 -1.42 -20.13 18.00
C LYS A 41 -1.89 -20.10 16.54
N LYS A 42 -1.44 -19.13 15.77
CA LYS A 42 -1.86 -18.93 14.38
C LYS A 42 -0.75 -18.37 13.51
N THR A 43 -0.84 -18.65 12.21
CA THR A 43 0.05 -18.02 11.22
C THR A 43 -0.50 -16.66 10.82
N LEU A 44 0.29 -15.62 11.05
CA LEU A 44 0.07 -14.27 10.55
C LEU A 44 0.63 -14.17 9.13
N HIS A 45 0.00 -13.35 8.30
CA HIS A 45 0.51 -13.06 6.97
C HIS A 45 0.36 -11.58 6.63
N ARG A 46 1.26 -11.08 5.79
CA ARG A 46 1.22 -9.69 5.30
C ARG A 46 1.95 -9.54 3.98
N MET A 47 1.49 -8.64 3.11
CA MET A 47 2.18 -8.36 1.85
C MET A 47 3.45 -7.55 2.10
N LEU A 48 4.55 -7.91 1.44
CA LEU A 48 5.88 -7.31 1.62
C LEU A 48 5.87 -5.80 1.38
N HIS A 49 5.28 -5.34 0.27
CA HIS A 49 5.18 -3.91 -0.05
C HIS A 49 4.51 -3.09 1.06
N ILE A 50 3.54 -3.66 1.80
CA ILE A 50 2.92 -2.97 2.94
C ILE A 50 3.94 -2.83 4.07
N VAL A 51 4.66 -3.91 4.40
CA VAL A 51 5.66 -3.90 5.47
C VAL A 51 6.78 -2.90 5.17
N LEU A 52 7.29 -2.89 3.93
CA LEU A 52 8.35 -1.97 3.53
C LEU A 52 7.89 -0.51 3.54
N TRP A 53 6.68 -0.22 3.04
CA TRP A 53 6.14 1.12 3.07
C TRP A 53 5.96 1.63 4.51
N GLU A 54 5.40 0.81 5.41
CA GLU A 54 5.20 1.20 6.82
C GLU A 54 6.52 1.41 7.56
N ARG A 55 7.52 0.56 7.29
CA ARG A 55 8.86 0.71 7.85
C ARG A 55 9.52 2.01 7.40
N ALA A 56 9.44 2.33 6.11
CA ALA A 56 10.04 3.53 5.55
C ALA A 56 9.39 4.82 6.07
N HIS A 57 8.08 4.81 6.32
CA HIS A 57 7.34 6.00 6.76
C HIS A 57 7.13 6.07 8.29
N GLY A 58 7.55 5.03 9.03
CA GLY A 58 7.39 4.95 10.48
C GLY A 58 5.93 4.94 10.97
N LYS A 59 4.96 4.65 10.09
CA LYS A 59 3.52 4.66 10.41
C LYS A 59 2.77 3.53 9.71
N ARG A 60 1.60 3.16 10.25
CA ARG A 60 0.71 2.17 9.63
C ARG A 60 0.05 2.73 8.37
N VAL A 61 -0.25 1.85 7.42
CA VAL A 61 -1.17 2.18 6.33
C VAL A 61 -2.52 2.54 6.94
N PRO A 62 -3.06 3.74 6.70
CA PRO A 62 -4.31 4.16 7.32
C PRO A 62 -5.49 3.25 6.96
N PRO A 63 -6.54 3.19 7.79
CA PRO A 63 -7.78 2.53 7.44
C PRO A 63 -8.29 3.03 6.09
N ARG A 64 -8.85 2.12 5.29
CA ARG A 64 -9.39 2.43 3.95
C ARG A 64 -8.36 2.95 2.94
N CYS A 65 -7.06 2.84 3.23
CA CYS A 65 -5.99 3.00 2.25
C CYS A 65 -5.43 1.64 1.81
N CYS A 66 -4.68 1.64 0.71
CA CYS A 66 -3.86 0.53 0.25
C CYS A 66 -2.55 1.07 -0.33
N ILE A 67 -1.61 0.18 -0.63
CA ILE A 67 -0.35 0.55 -1.28
C ILE A 67 -0.44 0.17 -2.76
N HIS A 68 -0.04 1.09 -3.64
CA HIS A 68 -0.05 0.94 -5.09
C HIS A 68 1.38 0.96 -5.63
N HIS A 69 1.65 0.12 -6.64
CA HIS A 69 2.94 0.08 -7.34
C HIS A 69 2.89 0.99 -8.56
N LEU A 70 3.69 2.06 -8.58
CA LEU A 70 3.66 3.08 -9.63
C LEU A 70 4.03 2.52 -11.00
N ASN A 71 4.98 1.60 -11.06
CA ASN A 71 5.36 0.94 -12.31
C ASN A 71 4.43 -0.21 -12.72
N GLY A 72 3.48 -0.62 -11.87
CA GLY A 72 2.58 -1.75 -12.12
C GLY A 72 3.21 -3.13 -11.96
N ILE A 73 4.46 -3.21 -11.52
CA ILE A 73 5.21 -4.47 -11.31
C ILE A 73 5.10 -4.83 -9.83
N THR A 74 4.45 -5.96 -9.52
CA THR A 74 4.02 -6.31 -8.15
C THR A 74 5.13 -6.84 -7.24
N ASP A 75 6.33 -7.08 -7.77
CA ASP A 75 7.52 -7.50 -7.02
C ASP A 75 8.64 -6.46 -6.98
N ASP A 76 8.48 -5.32 -7.66
CA ASP A 76 9.35 -4.16 -7.47
C ASP A 76 8.93 -3.41 -6.20
N ASN A 77 9.44 -3.87 -5.06
CA ASN A 77 9.07 -3.35 -3.74
C ASN A 77 9.98 -2.21 -3.25
N ARG A 78 10.74 -1.56 -4.15
CA ARG A 78 11.52 -0.36 -3.79
C ARG A 78 10.58 0.72 -3.28
N VAL A 79 10.94 1.40 -2.20
CA VAL A 79 10.03 2.33 -1.47
C VAL A 79 9.55 3.46 -2.37
N GLU A 80 10.42 3.98 -3.25
CA GLU A 80 10.10 5.01 -4.24
C GLU A 80 9.07 4.56 -5.30
N ASN A 81 8.83 3.26 -5.44
CA ASN A 81 7.80 2.69 -6.33
C ASN A 81 6.45 2.46 -5.61
N LEU A 82 6.37 2.73 -4.30
CA LEU A 82 5.19 2.42 -3.48
C LEU A 82 4.47 3.70 -3.04
N LEU A 83 3.18 3.81 -3.39
CA LEU A 83 2.33 4.94 -3.01
C LEU A 83 1.18 4.49 -2.12
N CYS A 84 1.00 5.15 -0.96
CA CYS A 84 -0.20 4.95 -0.14
C CYS A 84 -1.37 5.76 -0.70
N VAL A 85 -2.47 5.07 -1.00
CA VAL A 85 -3.62 5.62 -1.71
C VAL A 85 -4.93 5.26 -1.02
N PRO A 86 -5.90 6.19 -0.93
CA PRO A 86 -7.27 5.85 -0.55
C PRO A 86 -7.86 4.81 -1.49
N LYS A 87 -8.54 3.79 -0.96
CA LYS A 87 -9.14 2.70 -1.76
C LYS A 87 -10.07 3.25 -2.85
N THR A 88 -10.81 4.32 -2.59
CA THR A 88 -11.69 4.96 -3.58
C THR A 88 -10.93 5.51 -4.79
N MET A 89 -9.80 6.17 -4.55
CA MET A 89 -8.92 6.69 -5.59
C MET A 89 -8.21 5.55 -6.32
N HIS A 90 -7.77 4.51 -5.61
CA HIS A 90 -7.18 3.31 -6.20
C HIS A 90 -8.14 2.61 -7.18
N MET A 91 -9.42 2.47 -6.79
CA MET A 91 -10.44 1.89 -7.66
C MET A 91 -10.71 2.75 -8.91
N ARG A 92 -10.69 4.08 -8.77
CA ARG A 92 -10.79 5.00 -9.91
C ARG A 92 -9.62 4.82 -10.87
N LEU A 93 -8.39 4.82 -10.34
CA LEU A 93 -7.18 4.60 -11.13
C LEU A 93 -7.26 3.29 -11.93
N HIS A 94 -7.62 2.18 -11.30
CA HIS A 94 -7.75 0.90 -12.00
C HIS A 94 -8.82 0.91 -13.09
N ARG A 95 -9.95 1.59 -12.85
CA ARG A 95 -10.99 1.73 -13.88
C ARG A 95 -10.47 2.51 -15.08
N ASP A 96 -9.76 3.61 -14.84
CA ASP A 96 -9.25 4.47 -15.89
C ASP A 96 -8.16 3.75 -16.69
N LEU A 97 -7.25 3.02 -16.03
CA LEU A 97 -6.26 2.16 -16.67
C LEU A 97 -6.90 1.03 -17.49
N LYS A 98 -7.93 0.36 -16.98
CA LYS A 98 -8.65 -0.71 -17.70
C LYS A 98 -9.31 -0.19 -18.98
N ARG A 99 -9.90 1.01 -18.94
CA ARG A 99 -10.48 1.64 -20.14
C ARG A 99 -9.42 1.94 -21.18
N LEU A 100 -8.27 2.49 -20.76
CA LEU A 100 -7.16 2.76 -21.67
C LEU A 100 -6.62 1.49 -22.31
N SER A 101 -6.40 0.43 -21.53
CA SER A 101 -5.84 -0.83 -22.05
C SER A 101 -6.73 -1.50 -23.09
N GLN A 102 -8.04 -1.21 -23.09
CA GLN A 102 -8.98 -1.71 -24.11
C GLN A 102 -8.91 -0.91 -25.43
N SER A 103 -8.42 0.33 -25.37
CA SER A 103 -8.46 1.28 -26.50
C SER A 103 -7.09 1.53 -27.16
N LEU A 104 -6.00 1.14 -26.52
CA LEU A 104 -4.64 1.45 -26.96
C LEU A 104 -3.80 0.18 -27.16
N SER A 105 -2.86 0.24 -28.10
CA SER A 105 -1.83 -0.79 -28.20
C SER A 105 -0.95 -0.80 -26.93
N PRO A 106 -0.25 -1.91 -26.62
CA PRO A 106 0.58 -2.01 -25.42
C PRO A 106 1.61 -0.87 -25.26
N VAL A 107 2.20 -0.41 -26.36
CA VAL A 107 3.18 0.69 -26.37
C VAL A 107 2.51 2.01 -25.97
N PHE A 108 1.41 2.38 -26.63
CA PHE A 108 0.69 3.62 -26.32
C PHE A 108 0.03 3.57 -24.94
N PHE A 109 -0.44 2.40 -24.51
CA PHE A 109 -0.93 2.17 -23.16
C PHE A 109 0.15 2.49 -22.13
N ASN A 110 1.37 1.98 -22.29
CA ASN A 110 2.46 2.26 -21.37
C ASN A 110 2.78 3.76 -21.28
N ILE A 111 2.86 4.46 -22.41
CA ILE A 111 3.09 5.92 -22.43
C ILE A 111 1.98 6.66 -21.67
N LYS A 112 0.71 6.37 -21.96
CA LYS A 112 -0.42 7.06 -21.33
C LYS A 112 -0.64 6.66 -19.87
N ARG A 113 -0.30 5.42 -19.48
CA ARG A 113 -0.35 4.93 -18.10
C ARG A 113 0.48 5.79 -17.17
N HIS A 114 1.70 6.15 -17.59
CA HIS A 114 2.58 7.02 -16.79
C HIS A 114 1.95 8.40 -16.53
N ALA A 115 1.31 9.00 -17.55
CA ALA A 115 0.63 10.28 -17.39
C ALA A 115 -0.54 10.22 -16.38
N ILE A 116 -1.39 9.19 -16.49
CA ILE A 116 -2.54 9.01 -15.57
C ILE A 116 -2.08 8.76 -14.15
N ILE A 117 -1.05 7.93 -13.96
CA ILE A 117 -0.50 7.65 -12.63
C ILE A 117 0.06 8.94 -12.01
N SER A 118 0.80 9.74 -12.78
CA SER A 118 1.30 11.04 -12.32
C SER A 118 0.17 11.96 -11.85
N GLU A 119 -0.88 12.11 -12.66
CA GLU A 119 -2.03 12.94 -12.30
C GLU A 119 -2.73 12.46 -11.02
N HIS A 120 -2.87 11.14 -10.86
CA HIS A 120 -3.44 10.57 -9.64
C HIS A 120 -2.53 10.79 -8.43
N VAL A 121 -1.21 10.64 -8.59
CA VAL A 121 -0.22 10.91 -7.52
C VAL A 121 -0.37 12.35 -7.02
N ASP A 122 -0.53 13.32 -7.91
CA ASP A 122 -0.72 14.72 -7.55
C ASP A 122 -2.02 14.91 -6.74
N GLN A 123 -3.13 14.33 -7.21
CA GLN A 123 -4.42 14.37 -6.50
C GLN A 123 -4.36 13.73 -5.11
N ILE A 124 -3.64 12.60 -4.99
CA ILE A 124 -3.45 11.87 -3.73
C ILE A 124 -2.60 12.69 -2.77
N THR A 125 -1.49 13.24 -3.25
CA THR A 125 -0.58 14.06 -2.47
C THR A 125 -1.30 15.31 -1.94
N GLU A 126 -2.10 15.97 -2.79
CA GLU A 126 -2.90 17.12 -2.39
C GLU A 126 -3.99 16.74 -1.37
N HIS A 127 -4.66 15.60 -1.57
CA HIS A 127 -5.63 15.09 -0.60
C HIS A 127 -4.99 14.83 0.77
N GLN A 128 -3.79 14.25 0.82
CA GLN A 128 -3.05 14.00 2.05
C GLN A 128 -2.66 15.31 2.74
N LYS A 129 -2.07 16.27 2.01
CA LYS A 129 -1.71 17.61 2.53
C LYS A 129 -2.91 18.34 3.10
N ARG A 130 -4.07 18.29 2.43
CA ARG A 130 -5.32 18.89 2.92
C ARG A 130 -5.75 18.26 4.23
N ARG A 131 -5.72 16.93 4.34
CA ARG A 131 -6.13 16.24 5.57
C ARG A 131 -5.24 16.58 6.77
N GLU A 132 -3.93 16.67 6.54
CA GLU A 132 -2.96 17.08 7.56
C GLU A 132 -3.19 18.54 8.00
N ARG A 133 -3.41 19.45 7.04
CA ARG A 133 -3.69 20.88 7.29
C ARG A 133 -4.93 21.10 8.15
N TRP A 134 -5.97 20.30 7.97
CA TRP A 134 -7.24 20.44 8.70
C TRP A 134 -7.32 19.55 9.94
N GLY A 135 -6.24 18.88 10.33
CA GLY A 135 -6.21 18.03 11.53
C GLY A 135 -7.19 16.86 11.50
N ILE A 136 -7.69 16.45 10.33
CA ILE A 136 -8.68 15.37 10.20
C ILE A 136 -7.99 14.02 10.28
N HIS A 137 -7.77 13.57 11.51
CA HIS A 137 -7.28 12.24 11.85
C HIS A 137 -8.51 11.34 11.98
N SER A 138 -8.64 10.38 11.06
CA SER A 138 -9.71 9.37 11.03
C SER A 138 -9.35 8.15 11.85
#